data_AF-A0A540VXU8-F1
#
_entry.id   AF-A0A540VXU8-F1
#
_cell.length_a   1.000
_cell.length_b   1.000
_cell.length_c   1.000
_cell.angle_alpha   90.00
_cell.angle_beta   90.00
_cell.angle_gamma   90.00
#
_symmetry.space_group_name_H-M   'P 1'
#
loop_
_entity.id
_entity.type
_entity.pdbx_description
1 polymer ?
#
loop_
_entity_poly.entity_id
_entity_poly.type
_entity_poly.pdbx_seq_one_letter_code
_entity_poly.pdbx_strand_id
1 'polypeptide(L)'
;MTELMPAMHRQVGEASGRPGLLRLRTGAAAAASLLLLGLPSPVHAVEATISGNNLRTGWDAAEPNLSPSQVAASTFGQRFSTAVNGAVLAQPLVTAKNVIVATENNYVYGIDPASGKVNWTRQLGPAWPTSAVNCNDPAKQTGITSTPVYDPASNTLYAVDKANDGSDVQHPHWYMHAMDAGTGAERAGWPVTIQGTPTNSPGQPFEPFRSGQRPGLLLMGGAVYAGFASYCDNGPFVGSVAGVNTTSRKVTLWSTEAGSSIQEAGVWQSGGGLVSDGPGRIILTTGNGAGTGASPTKGPGNQPSGHLGESVVRLAVNADGSLTAKDFFSPVDNRSLDSHDSDFDSGGPVALPAGFGTKAHPNLLVQVGKDGRVFVLDRNNLGGMGQGPNGGDNPVSMAGPFEGIWGHPGVWGGDGGYIYTVATDTGNGHSPLRALKYSVNGAGVPVFSSAATSNEGFGYGSGSPVVTSSGSNSGSALVWAVWSGSGVGGVGGELRVYNALPVNGSMHLIRSFPIGTAAKFVSPATDGGRVYVGTRDGHLVAFGSQ
;
A
#
# COMPACT_ATOMS: atom_id res chain seq x y z
N MET A 1 12.09 -63.29 39.25
CA MET A 1 10.87 -63.21 40.08
C MET A 1 9.69 -63.49 39.14
N THR A 2 9.48 -64.77 38.84
CA THR A 2 8.38 -65.64 39.36
C THR A 2 7.03 -65.22 38.76
N GLU A 3 6.69 -65.73 37.57
CA GLU A 3 5.85 -66.92 37.31
C GLU A 3 4.42 -66.85 37.87
N LEU A 4 3.42 -67.00 36.98
CA LEU A 4 2.55 -68.19 36.93
C LEU A 4 1.59 -68.15 35.71
N MET A 5 1.72 -69.18 34.87
CA MET A 5 0.77 -69.71 33.85
C MET A 5 -0.33 -70.57 34.56
N PRO A 6 -1.23 -71.38 33.90
CA PRO A 6 -1.55 -71.59 32.46
C PRO A 6 -3.05 -71.76 32.08
N ALA A 7 -3.28 -71.76 30.75
CA ALA A 7 -4.10 -72.64 29.88
C ALA A 7 -5.53 -73.13 30.23
N MET A 8 -6.44 -73.06 29.22
CA MET A 8 -6.96 -74.27 28.54
C MET A 8 -7.77 -73.94 27.27
N HIS A 9 -7.94 -74.96 26.44
CA HIS A 9 -8.22 -74.93 25.01
C HIS A 9 -9.57 -75.63 24.72
N ARG A 10 -10.18 -75.26 23.58
CA ARG A 10 -11.03 -76.09 22.69
C ARG A 10 -12.48 -76.41 23.11
N GLN A 11 -13.43 -76.03 22.24
CA GLN A 11 -14.37 -76.99 21.66
C GLN A 11 -14.88 -76.55 20.28
N VAL A 12 -15.12 -77.56 19.43
CA VAL A 12 -15.48 -77.56 18.00
C VAL A 12 -16.84 -78.27 17.88
N GLY A 13 -17.62 -77.89 16.86
CA GLY A 13 -18.76 -78.67 16.31
C GLY A 13 -19.71 -77.72 15.56
N GLU A 14 -19.69 -77.57 14.23
CA GLU A 14 -20.23 -78.48 13.18
C GLU A 14 -21.65 -79.00 13.51
N ALA A 15 -22.66 -79.04 12.63
CA ALA A 15 -22.89 -78.65 11.24
C ALA A 15 -24.43 -78.70 11.03
N SER A 16 -25.02 -77.90 10.15
CA SER A 16 -25.59 -78.34 8.86
C SER A 16 -27.08 -77.96 8.73
N GLY A 17 -27.46 -77.39 7.58
CA GLY A 17 -28.84 -77.00 7.26
C GLY A 17 -28.91 -76.28 5.91
N ARG A 18 -29.15 -77.05 4.85
CA ARG A 18 -29.02 -76.75 3.41
C ARG A 18 -29.96 -75.66 2.84
N PRO A 19 -29.69 -75.20 1.59
CA PRO A 19 -30.06 -73.87 1.10
C PRO A 19 -31.27 -73.86 0.14
N GLY A 20 -31.99 -72.75 0.11
CA GLY A 20 -32.93 -72.39 -0.94
C GLY A 20 -32.24 -71.50 -1.99
N LEU A 21 -32.32 -71.92 -3.26
CA LEU A 21 -31.94 -71.10 -4.41
C LEU A 21 -32.79 -69.83 -4.45
N LEU A 22 -32.18 -68.66 -4.69
CA LEU A 22 -32.81 -67.63 -5.51
C LEU A 22 -31.76 -66.90 -6.35
N ARG A 23 -32.05 -66.83 -7.64
CA ARG A 23 -31.20 -66.33 -8.73
C ARG A 23 -30.96 -64.83 -8.61
N LEU A 24 -29.72 -64.44 -8.90
CA LEU A 24 -29.25 -63.06 -9.05
C LEU A 24 -29.72 -62.41 -10.36
N ARG A 25 -29.75 -61.06 -10.32
CA ARG A 25 -29.93 -60.05 -11.41
C ARG A 25 -31.41 -59.69 -11.64
N THR A 26 -31.89 -58.46 -11.55
CA THR A 26 -31.33 -57.10 -11.75
C THR A 26 -32.19 -56.06 -11.04
N GLY A 27 -31.61 -54.96 -10.54
CA GLY A 27 -32.35 -53.77 -10.09
C GLY A 27 -31.41 -52.66 -9.66
N ALA A 28 -31.13 -51.72 -10.56
CA ALA A 28 -30.31 -50.55 -10.28
C ALA A 28 -31.06 -49.58 -9.35
N ALA A 29 -30.47 -49.29 -8.18
CA ALA A 29 -30.82 -48.14 -7.36
C ALA A 29 -29.59 -47.24 -7.28
N ALA A 30 -29.60 -46.15 -8.04
CA ALA A 30 -28.57 -45.12 -7.99
C ALA A 30 -28.67 -44.40 -6.64
N ALA A 31 -27.73 -44.67 -5.75
CA ALA A 31 -27.55 -43.90 -4.53
C ALA A 31 -26.94 -42.54 -4.89
N ALA A 32 -27.77 -41.50 -4.93
CA ALA A 32 -27.33 -40.12 -5.04
C ALA A 32 -26.56 -39.74 -3.77
N SER A 33 -25.24 -39.87 -3.82
CA SER A 33 -24.36 -39.29 -2.81
C SER A 33 -24.31 -37.78 -3.07
N LEU A 34 -25.04 -37.01 -2.26
CA LEU A 34 -24.82 -35.56 -2.18
C LEU A 34 -23.42 -35.34 -1.62
N LEU A 35 -22.42 -35.18 -2.50
CA LEU A 35 -21.25 -34.40 -2.14
C LEU A 35 -21.73 -32.95 -1.97
N LEU A 36 -21.92 -32.53 -0.72
CA LEU A 36 -21.79 -31.12 -0.39
C LEU A 36 -20.32 -30.74 -0.66
N LEU A 37 -20.02 -30.42 -1.91
CA LEU A 37 -18.94 -29.51 -2.24
C LEU A 37 -19.27 -28.23 -1.49
N GLY A 38 -18.68 -28.05 -0.31
CA GLY A 38 -18.58 -26.73 0.30
C GLY A 38 -17.89 -25.86 -0.74
N LEU A 39 -18.67 -25.05 -1.46
CA LEU A 39 -18.13 -23.94 -2.21
C LEU A 39 -17.29 -23.18 -1.18
N PRO A 40 -15.98 -22.95 -1.42
CA PRO A 40 -15.26 -22.03 -0.56
C PRO A 40 -16.06 -20.73 -0.60
N SER A 41 -16.62 -20.34 0.54
CA SER A 41 -17.09 -18.97 0.70
C SER A 41 -15.93 -18.10 0.25
N PRO A 42 -16.14 -17.12 -0.65
CA PRO A 42 -15.07 -16.21 -0.99
C PRO A 42 -14.55 -15.66 0.34
N VAL A 43 -13.27 -15.91 0.61
CA VAL A 43 -12.60 -15.23 1.72
C VAL A 43 -12.75 -13.77 1.35
N HIS A 44 -13.59 -13.05 2.11
CA HIS A 44 -13.85 -11.63 1.90
C HIS A 44 -12.50 -10.92 1.75
N ALA A 45 -12.40 -10.01 0.78
CA ALA A 45 -11.19 -9.23 0.58
C ALA A 45 -10.92 -8.46 1.86
N VAL A 46 -9.77 -8.73 2.48
CA VAL A 46 -9.30 -7.95 3.60
C VAL A 46 -8.43 -6.86 3.01
N GLU A 47 -8.87 -5.62 3.07
CA GLU A 47 -8.00 -4.48 2.79
C GLU A 47 -7.04 -4.32 3.97
N ALA A 48 -5.97 -5.12 3.94
CA ALA A 48 -5.06 -5.32 5.05
C ALA A 48 -3.97 -4.24 5.16
N THR A 49 -3.78 -3.43 4.12
CA THR A 49 -2.76 -2.40 4.04
C THR A 49 -3.09 -1.41 2.93
N ILE A 50 -2.35 -0.31 2.82
CA ILE A 50 -2.49 0.67 1.73
C ILE A 50 -2.49 -0.03 0.38
N SER A 51 -3.45 0.34 -0.47
CA SER A 51 -3.59 -0.18 -1.83
C SER A 51 -3.77 -1.70 -1.90
N GLY A 52 -4.47 -2.26 -0.91
CA GLY A 52 -4.97 -3.63 -0.84
C GLY A 52 -3.94 -4.73 -0.57
N ASN A 53 -2.68 -4.58 -0.99
CA ASN A 53 -1.68 -5.64 -0.87
C ASN A 53 -0.23 -5.13 -0.88
N ASN A 54 0.72 -6.03 -0.62
CA ASN A 54 2.16 -5.72 -0.56
C ASN A 54 2.77 -5.29 -1.91
N LEU A 55 2.10 -5.53 -3.03
CA LEU A 55 2.52 -5.01 -4.34
C LEU A 55 2.05 -3.56 -4.58
N ARG A 56 1.20 -3.03 -3.71
CA ARG A 56 0.63 -1.67 -3.76
C ARG A 56 -0.22 -1.41 -4.99
N THR A 57 -0.88 -2.44 -5.52
CA THR A 57 -1.58 -2.36 -6.81
C THR A 57 -2.81 -1.47 -6.77
N GLY A 58 -3.42 -1.27 -5.61
CA GLY A 58 -4.70 -0.56 -5.50
C GLY A 58 -5.79 -1.24 -6.30
N TRP A 59 -5.68 -2.56 -6.52
CA TRP A 59 -6.63 -3.34 -7.32
C TRP A 59 -7.37 -4.33 -6.42
N ASP A 60 -8.65 -4.05 -6.21
CA ASP A 60 -9.59 -4.96 -5.58
C ASP A 60 -10.41 -5.70 -6.65
N ALA A 61 -10.02 -6.94 -6.92
CA ALA A 61 -10.65 -7.77 -7.93
C ALA A 61 -11.87 -8.55 -7.39
N ALA A 62 -12.27 -8.36 -6.13
CA ALA A 62 -13.31 -9.13 -5.46
C ALA A 62 -14.60 -8.32 -5.25
N GLU A 63 -14.90 -7.39 -6.15
CA GLU A 63 -15.98 -6.40 -6.00
C GLU A 63 -17.10 -6.54 -7.03
N PRO A 64 -17.83 -7.69 -7.08
CA PRO A 64 -18.91 -7.89 -8.03
C PRO A 64 -20.14 -6.99 -7.79
N ASN A 65 -20.19 -6.33 -6.63
CA ASN A 65 -21.24 -5.40 -6.25
C ASN A 65 -20.89 -3.92 -6.52
N LEU A 66 -19.71 -3.65 -7.08
CA LEU A 66 -19.27 -2.34 -7.58
C LEU A 66 -19.13 -2.37 -9.12
N SER A 67 -20.16 -2.84 -9.82
CA SER A 67 -20.18 -2.75 -11.28
C SER A 67 -20.58 -1.35 -11.77
N PRO A 68 -20.22 -0.95 -13.02
CA PRO A 68 -20.62 0.35 -13.56
C PRO A 68 -22.13 0.62 -13.51
N SER A 69 -22.96 -0.38 -13.77
CA SER A 69 -24.43 -0.23 -13.73
C SER A 69 -24.95 -0.03 -12.30
N GLN A 70 -24.37 -0.72 -11.31
CA GLN A 70 -24.74 -0.54 -9.90
C GLN A 70 -24.35 0.84 -9.38
N VAL A 71 -23.13 1.30 -9.68
CA VAL A 71 -22.65 2.62 -9.23
C VAL A 71 -23.38 3.77 -9.94
N ALA A 72 -23.79 3.59 -11.19
CA ALA A 72 -24.62 4.54 -11.91
C ALA A 72 -26.06 4.61 -11.38
N ALA A 73 -26.56 3.57 -10.71
CA ALA A 73 -27.93 3.53 -10.21
C ALA A 73 -28.20 4.59 -9.13
N SER A 74 -29.44 5.08 -9.06
CA SER A 74 -29.87 6.05 -8.04
C SER A 74 -29.86 5.50 -6.62
N THR A 75 -29.83 4.17 -6.48
CA THR A 75 -29.74 3.47 -5.19
C THR A 75 -28.32 3.40 -4.63
N PHE A 76 -27.30 3.72 -5.42
CA PHE A 76 -25.93 3.83 -4.91
C PHE A 76 -25.70 5.24 -4.34
N GLY A 77 -25.16 5.37 -3.14
CA GLY A 77 -24.92 6.67 -2.53
C GLY A 77 -24.30 6.57 -1.14
N GLN A 78 -24.24 7.70 -0.43
CA GLN A 78 -23.73 7.74 0.94
C GLN A 78 -24.60 6.86 1.85
N ARG A 79 -23.96 5.96 2.60
CA ARG A 79 -24.58 5.07 3.59
C ARG A 79 -24.51 5.66 4.99
N PHE A 80 -23.34 6.16 5.36
CA PHE A 80 -23.12 6.87 6.61
C PHE A 80 -21.95 7.84 6.48
N SER A 81 -21.89 8.78 7.42
CA SER A 81 -20.74 9.63 7.68
C SER A 81 -20.51 9.65 9.19
N THR A 82 -19.45 8.99 9.65
CA THR A 82 -19.15 8.79 11.06
C THR A 82 -18.07 9.76 11.48
N ALA A 83 -18.38 10.64 12.44
CA ALA A 83 -17.40 11.57 12.99
C ALA A 83 -16.32 10.83 13.79
N VAL A 84 -15.08 11.26 13.61
CA VAL A 84 -13.88 10.80 14.31
C VAL A 84 -13.06 12.00 14.80
N ASN A 85 -12.18 11.78 15.77
CA ASN A 85 -11.36 12.85 16.33
C ASN A 85 -10.07 13.02 15.52
N GLY A 86 -9.98 14.11 14.76
CA GLY A 86 -8.81 14.47 13.96
C GLY A 86 -8.95 14.11 12.48
N ALA A 87 -8.08 14.69 11.66
CA ALA A 87 -8.06 14.44 10.22
C ALA A 87 -7.67 12.99 9.91
N VAL A 88 -8.30 12.39 8.90
CA VAL A 88 -8.01 11.02 8.44
C VAL A 88 -7.23 11.09 7.14
N LEU A 89 -5.91 10.95 7.22
CA LEU A 89 -5.01 10.95 6.05
C LEU A 89 -4.64 9.54 5.61
N ALA A 90 -4.59 8.62 6.57
CA ALA A 90 -4.46 7.20 6.35
C ALA A 90 -5.63 6.68 5.50
N GLN A 91 -5.34 5.82 4.51
CA GLN A 91 -6.39 5.03 3.87
C GLN A 91 -7.04 4.17 4.97
N PRO A 92 -8.39 4.12 5.07
CA PRO A 92 -9.05 3.17 5.93
C PRO A 92 -8.64 1.73 5.58
N LEU A 93 -8.68 0.83 6.57
CA LEU A 93 -8.54 -0.61 6.33
C LEU A 93 -9.87 -1.30 6.57
N VAL A 94 -10.14 -2.39 5.87
CA VAL A 94 -11.33 -3.20 6.12
C VAL A 94 -10.92 -4.58 6.62
N THR A 95 -11.43 -4.91 7.80
CA THR A 95 -11.30 -6.24 8.43
C THR A 95 -12.64 -6.95 8.35
N ALA A 96 -12.69 -8.22 8.75
CA ALA A 96 -13.94 -8.98 8.81
C ALA A 96 -15.04 -8.38 9.70
N LYS A 97 -14.70 -7.43 10.60
CA LYS A 97 -15.65 -6.84 11.57
C LYS A 97 -15.71 -5.33 11.55
N ASN A 98 -14.61 -4.67 11.19
CA ASN A 98 -14.43 -3.24 11.37
C ASN A 98 -13.79 -2.61 10.14
N VAL A 99 -14.25 -1.42 9.79
CA VAL A 99 -13.44 -0.42 9.10
C VAL A 99 -12.54 0.24 10.13
N ILE A 100 -11.24 0.12 9.95
CA ILE A 100 -10.24 0.73 10.82
C ILE A 100 -9.91 2.11 10.31
N VAL A 101 -9.96 3.10 11.20
CA VAL A 101 -9.66 4.50 10.91
C VAL A 101 -8.62 5.00 11.89
N ALA A 102 -7.53 5.58 11.38
CA ALA A 102 -6.47 6.20 12.17
C ALA A 102 -6.39 7.70 11.86
N THR A 103 -6.08 8.52 12.86
CA THR A 103 -6.17 9.98 12.73
C THR A 103 -4.90 10.71 13.15
N GLU A 104 -4.74 11.94 12.65
CA GLU A 104 -3.68 12.87 13.03
C GLU A 104 -3.73 13.26 14.52
N ASN A 105 -4.81 12.94 15.25
CA ASN A 105 -4.93 13.19 16.69
C ASN A 105 -4.58 11.96 17.55
N ASN A 106 -3.94 10.94 16.97
CA ASN A 106 -3.58 9.67 17.63
C ASN A 106 -4.78 8.86 18.12
N TYR A 107 -5.90 8.94 17.40
CA TYR A 107 -7.02 8.04 17.61
C TYR A 107 -7.03 6.92 16.58
N VAL A 108 -7.43 5.73 17.03
CA VAL A 108 -7.75 4.59 16.19
C VAL A 108 -9.17 4.13 16.51
N TYR A 109 -9.95 3.86 15.48
CA TYR A 109 -11.35 3.43 15.60
C TYR A 109 -11.54 2.10 14.89
N GLY A 110 -12.39 1.25 15.46
CA GLY A 110 -13.07 0.19 14.73
C GLY A 110 -14.52 0.59 14.52
N ILE A 111 -14.91 0.78 13.27
CA ILE A 111 -16.25 1.23 12.89
C ILE A 111 -16.96 0.08 12.17
N ASP A 112 -18.19 -0.19 12.55
CA ASP A 112 -19.01 -1.21 11.92
C ASP A 112 -19.22 -0.89 10.43
N PRO A 113 -18.80 -1.77 9.50
CA PRO A 113 -18.84 -1.49 8.07
C PRO A 113 -20.27 -1.35 7.54
N ALA A 114 -21.27 -1.91 8.23
CA ALA A 114 -22.65 -1.91 7.77
C ALA A 114 -23.39 -0.61 8.15
N SER A 115 -23.28 -0.20 9.41
CA SER A 115 -24.04 0.86 10.05
C SER A 115 -23.27 2.16 10.30
N GLY A 116 -21.93 2.13 10.27
CA GLY A 116 -21.09 3.26 10.64
C GLY A 116 -20.98 3.49 12.15
N LYS A 117 -21.52 2.59 12.98
CA LYS A 117 -21.40 2.68 14.44
C LYS A 117 -19.95 2.44 14.87
N VAL A 118 -19.42 3.31 15.74
CA VAL A 118 -18.13 3.07 16.39
C VAL A 118 -18.27 1.86 17.34
N ASN A 119 -17.59 0.77 17.04
CA ASN A 119 -17.52 -0.43 17.89
C ASN A 119 -16.52 -0.23 19.02
N TRP A 120 -15.38 0.37 18.73
CA TRP A 120 -14.37 0.73 19.72
C TRP A 120 -13.55 1.94 19.24
N THR A 121 -12.92 2.61 20.20
CA THR A 121 -11.98 3.71 19.96
C THR A 121 -10.83 3.60 20.94
N ARG A 122 -9.64 4.03 20.51
CA ARG A 122 -8.42 4.07 21.30
C ARG A 122 -7.65 5.34 21.01
N GLN A 123 -7.25 6.07 22.05
CA GLN A 123 -6.27 7.15 21.95
C GLN A 123 -4.89 6.59 22.34
N LEU A 124 -3.90 6.76 21.46
CA LEU A 124 -2.52 6.25 21.67
C LEU A 124 -1.63 7.22 22.43
N GLY A 125 -2.01 8.50 22.47
CA GLY A 125 -1.29 9.54 23.19
C GLY A 125 -1.69 10.94 22.71
N PRO A 126 -1.06 12.01 23.23
CA PRO A 126 -1.18 13.34 22.65
C PRO A 126 -0.46 13.41 21.30
N ALA A 127 -1.14 13.90 20.27
CA ALA A 127 -0.51 14.15 18.97
C ALA A 127 0.48 15.31 19.02
N TRP A 128 1.52 15.23 18.20
CA TRP A 128 2.62 16.18 18.17
C TRP A 128 2.33 17.41 17.30
N PRO A 129 2.57 18.65 17.78
CA PRO A 129 2.27 19.85 17.01
C PRO A 129 3.30 20.09 15.90
N THR A 130 2.87 20.08 14.64
CA THR A 130 3.75 20.27 13.47
C THR A 130 4.35 21.68 13.38
N SER A 131 3.71 22.65 14.04
CA SER A 131 4.27 24.00 14.20
C SER A 131 5.62 24.02 14.90
N ALA A 132 5.98 22.99 15.68
CA ALA A 132 7.29 22.88 16.32
C ALA A 132 8.46 22.80 15.32
N VAL A 133 8.20 22.36 14.07
CA VAL A 133 9.18 22.37 12.96
C VAL A 133 8.84 23.40 11.89
N ASN A 134 8.00 24.40 12.17
CA ASN A 134 7.58 25.43 11.21
C ASN A 134 6.97 24.88 9.89
N CYS A 135 6.35 23.70 9.94
CA CYS A 135 5.64 23.09 8.82
C CYS A 135 4.19 22.84 9.25
N ASN A 136 3.19 23.28 8.46
CA ASN A 136 1.77 23.04 8.76
C ASN A 136 1.16 21.98 7.82
N ASP A 137 2.01 21.19 7.15
CA ASP A 137 1.64 20.12 6.24
C ASP A 137 1.99 18.76 6.87
N PRO A 138 1.12 17.74 6.76
CA PRO A 138 -0.19 17.76 6.10
C PRO A 138 -1.33 18.29 7.00
N ALA A 139 -1.10 18.46 8.30
CA ALA A 139 -2.08 18.95 9.29
C ALA A 139 -1.39 19.79 10.40
N LYS A 140 -2.19 20.39 11.30
CA LYS A 140 -1.70 21.21 12.44
C LYS A 140 -1.03 20.39 13.56
N GLN A 141 -1.37 19.11 13.62
CA GLN A 141 -0.80 18.12 14.51
C GLN A 141 -0.49 16.89 13.67
N THR A 142 0.50 16.13 14.07
CA THR A 142 0.80 14.82 13.51
C THR A 142 0.70 13.76 14.58
N GLY A 143 -0.08 12.75 14.22
CA GLY A 143 -0.29 11.55 14.99
C GLY A 143 0.00 10.34 14.12
N ILE A 144 -1.07 9.63 13.71
CA ILE A 144 -0.98 8.54 12.74
C ILE A 144 -1.34 9.09 11.36
N THR A 145 -0.32 9.31 10.53
CA THR A 145 -0.49 9.78 9.15
C THR A 145 -0.55 8.62 8.16
N SER A 146 0.26 7.58 8.37
CA SER A 146 0.33 6.44 7.46
C SER A 146 -0.84 5.49 7.62
N THR A 147 -1.18 4.82 6.52
CA THR A 147 -2.08 3.67 6.56
C THR A 147 -1.48 2.56 7.42
N PRO A 148 -2.20 2.09 8.46
CA PRO A 148 -1.80 0.94 9.27
C PRO A 148 -1.61 -0.34 8.43
N VAL A 149 -1.15 -1.42 9.07
CA VAL A 149 -1.19 -2.77 8.48
C VAL A 149 -1.88 -3.75 9.41
N TYR A 150 -2.76 -4.57 8.84
CA TYR A 150 -3.54 -5.58 9.54
C TYR A 150 -3.05 -6.99 9.19
N ASP A 151 -2.78 -7.79 10.22
CA ASP A 151 -2.50 -9.21 10.12
C ASP A 151 -3.77 -10.02 10.41
N PRO A 152 -4.44 -10.57 9.38
CA PRO A 152 -5.63 -11.39 9.58
C PRO A 152 -5.34 -12.71 10.30
N ALA A 153 -4.11 -13.23 10.26
CA ALA A 153 -3.76 -14.50 10.89
C ALA A 153 -3.74 -14.39 12.41
N SER A 154 -3.30 -13.25 12.93
CA SER A 154 -3.24 -12.99 14.38
C SER A 154 -4.32 -12.03 14.88
N ASN A 155 -5.16 -11.50 14.00
CA ASN A 155 -6.10 -10.40 14.27
C ASN A 155 -5.39 -9.15 14.85
N THR A 156 -4.20 -8.83 14.34
CA THR A 156 -3.38 -7.73 14.86
C THR A 156 -3.37 -6.54 13.92
N LEU A 157 -3.65 -5.35 14.44
CA LEU A 157 -3.45 -4.09 13.76
C LEU A 157 -2.13 -3.46 14.23
N TYR A 158 -1.26 -3.09 13.30
CA TYR A 158 -0.04 -2.35 13.58
C TYR A 158 -0.16 -0.93 13.03
N ALA A 159 0.22 0.06 13.83
CA ALA A 159 0.20 1.48 13.47
C ALA A 159 1.48 2.15 13.96
N VAL A 160 1.88 3.25 13.31
CA VAL A 160 3.00 4.08 13.73
C VAL A 160 2.47 5.47 14.03
N ASP A 161 2.82 6.01 15.19
CA ASP A 161 2.39 7.33 15.63
C ASP A 161 3.57 8.19 16.10
N LYS A 162 3.37 9.51 16.04
CA LYS A 162 4.23 10.48 16.70
C LYS A 162 3.56 11.00 17.97
N ALA A 163 4.21 10.81 19.10
CA ALA A 163 3.69 11.21 20.40
C ALA A 163 4.39 12.48 20.93
N ASN A 164 3.58 13.38 21.51
CA ASN A 164 4.06 14.55 22.25
C ASN A 164 4.26 14.23 23.73
N ASP A 165 5.18 13.33 24.04
CA ASP A 165 5.35 12.75 25.37
C ASP A 165 6.78 12.90 25.94
N GLY A 166 7.67 13.59 25.23
CA GLY A 166 9.00 13.93 25.72
C GLY A 166 9.02 15.08 26.71
N SER A 167 10.24 15.54 27.04
CA SER A 167 10.45 16.67 27.97
C SER A 167 9.86 17.98 27.47
N ASP A 168 9.76 18.13 26.15
CA ASP A 168 9.19 19.29 25.46
C ASP A 168 8.82 18.89 24.01
N VAL A 169 8.23 19.83 23.27
CA VAL A 169 7.79 19.61 21.88
C VAL A 169 8.94 19.34 20.90
N GLN A 170 10.20 19.57 21.27
CA GLN A 170 11.37 19.28 20.44
C GLN A 170 11.91 17.85 20.63
N HIS A 171 11.38 17.12 21.61
CA HIS A 171 11.81 15.76 21.92
C HIS A 171 10.66 14.74 21.81
N PRO A 172 9.93 14.66 20.69
CA PRO A 172 8.87 13.67 20.51
C PRO A 172 9.45 12.25 20.35
N HIS A 173 8.60 11.25 20.56
CA HIS A 173 8.91 9.87 20.24
C HIS A 173 8.05 9.36 19.09
N TRP A 174 8.61 8.40 18.35
CA TRP A 174 7.87 7.56 17.41
C TRP A 174 7.64 6.20 18.03
N TYR A 175 6.40 5.71 17.98
CA TYR A 175 6.09 4.36 18.45
C TYR A 175 5.52 3.51 17.33
N MET A 176 5.82 2.22 17.37
CA MET A 176 5.06 1.20 16.69
C MET A 176 4.14 0.52 17.69
N HIS A 177 2.86 0.44 17.35
CA HIS A 177 1.80 -0.19 18.14
C HIS A 177 1.43 -1.55 17.58
N ALA A 178 0.89 -2.42 18.43
CA ALA A 178 0.21 -3.63 18.01
C ALA A 178 -1.06 -3.79 18.84
N MET A 179 -2.21 -3.73 18.18
CA MET A 179 -3.53 -3.79 18.81
C MET A 179 -4.31 -5.00 18.33
N ASP A 180 -5.24 -5.50 19.14
CA ASP A 180 -6.28 -6.40 18.64
C ASP A 180 -7.26 -5.62 17.75
N ALA A 181 -7.42 -6.04 16.49
CA ALA A 181 -8.25 -5.32 15.52
C ALA A 181 -9.76 -5.40 15.81
N GLY A 182 -10.17 -6.31 16.70
CA GLY A 182 -11.57 -6.48 17.12
C GLY A 182 -11.98 -5.53 18.24
N THR A 183 -11.04 -5.10 19.07
CA THR A 183 -11.30 -4.40 20.34
C THR A 183 -10.51 -3.10 20.53
N GLY A 184 -9.42 -2.89 19.77
CA GLY A 184 -8.49 -1.76 19.95
C GLY A 184 -7.58 -1.88 21.18
N ALA A 185 -7.59 -3.03 21.87
CA ALA A 185 -6.73 -3.28 23.01
C ALA A 185 -5.27 -3.46 22.56
N GLU A 186 -4.34 -2.78 23.23
CA GLU A 186 -2.90 -2.95 22.98
C GLU A 186 -2.48 -4.36 23.37
N ARG A 187 -1.63 -4.98 22.57
CA ARG A 187 -1.06 -6.29 22.87
C ARG A 187 0.01 -6.16 23.94
N ALA A 188 0.15 -7.20 24.76
CA ALA A 188 1.16 -7.23 25.81
C ALA A 188 2.57 -7.02 25.23
N GLY A 189 3.34 -6.13 25.86
CA GLY A 189 4.70 -5.78 25.43
C GLY A 189 4.79 -4.71 24.35
N TRP A 190 3.68 -4.03 24.04
CA TRP A 190 3.60 -2.90 23.12
C TRP A 190 3.12 -1.63 23.85
N PRO A 191 3.41 -0.42 23.32
CA PRO A 191 4.14 -0.13 22.08
C PRO A 191 5.66 -0.30 22.17
N VAL A 192 6.33 -0.22 21.02
CA VAL A 192 7.80 -0.23 20.89
C VAL A 192 8.26 1.12 20.36
N THR A 193 9.17 1.79 21.08
CA THR A 193 9.79 3.04 20.60
C THR A 193 10.71 2.79 19.41
N ILE A 194 10.53 3.52 18.32
CA ILE A 194 11.42 3.51 17.17
C ILE A 194 12.58 4.47 17.46
N GLN A 195 13.73 3.89 17.79
CA GLN A 195 14.95 4.63 18.16
C GLN A 195 16.20 3.79 17.88
N GLY A 196 17.36 4.44 17.94
CA GLY A 196 18.67 3.81 17.78
C GLY A 196 19.41 4.36 16.56
N THR A 197 20.39 3.60 16.08
CA THR A 197 21.27 4.00 14.98
C THR A 197 21.07 3.05 13.79
N PRO A 198 20.84 3.57 12.57
CA PRO A 198 20.82 2.75 11.37
C PRO A 198 22.09 1.92 11.21
N THR A 199 21.95 0.64 10.85
CA THR A 199 23.09 -0.29 10.79
C THR A 199 24.14 0.11 9.76
N ASN A 200 23.73 0.79 8.69
CA ASN A 200 24.62 1.31 7.65
C ASN A 200 25.06 2.78 7.87
N SER A 201 24.67 3.40 8.99
CA SER A 201 25.12 4.76 9.34
C SER A 201 25.60 4.85 10.79
N PRO A 202 26.67 4.11 11.18
CA PRO A 202 27.18 4.13 12.55
C PRO A 202 27.55 5.55 13.00
N GLY A 203 27.14 5.92 14.22
CA GLY A 203 27.38 7.26 14.79
C GLY A 203 26.34 8.31 14.39
N GLN A 204 25.41 8.01 13.50
CA GLN A 204 24.31 8.91 13.12
C GLN A 204 22.97 8.33 13.61
N PRO A 205 22.52 8.66 14.84
CA PRO A 205 21.26 8.12 15.37
C PRO A 205 20.05 8.65 14.59
N PHE A 206 18.96 7.89 14.64
CA PHE A 206 17.66 8.32 14.13
C PHE A 206 17.21 9.61 14.83
N GLU A 207 16.77 10.59 14.04
CA GLU A 207 16.33 11.90 14.52
C GLU A 207 14.79 11.91 14.51
N PRO A 208 14.11 11.83 15.66
CA PRO A 208 12.66 11.69 15.71
C PRO A 208 11.89 13.02 15.52
N PHE A 209 12.53 14.16 15.77
CA PHE A 209 11.90 15.47 15.83
C PHE A 209 11.49 15.99 14.44
N ARG A 210 12.37 15.89 13.45
CA ARG A 210 12.17 16.28 12.04
C ARG A 210 11.71 15.14 11.15
N SER A 211 11.90 13.88 11.58
CA SER A 211 11.38 12.75 10.83
C SER A 211 9.84 12.73 10.82
N GLY A 212 9.27 12.58 9.63
CA GLY A 212 7.85 12.35 9.36
C GLY A 212 7.62 10.96 8.77
N GLN A 213 6.50 10.33 9.13
CA GLN A 213 6.14 8.97 8.72
C GLN A 213 4.80 8.97 7.99
N ARG A 214 4.87 8.89 6.65
CA ARG A 214 3.70 8.91 5.76
C ARG A 214 3.48 7.60 4.98
N PRO A 215 4.50 6.90 4.46
CA PRO A 215 4.29 5.66 3.71
C PRO A 215 3.48 4.65 4.53
N GLY A 216 2.46 4.06 3.92
CA GLY A 216 1.73 2.95 4.55
C GLY A 216 2.65 1.78 4.93
N LEU A 217 2.30 1.12 6.03
CA LEU A 217 3.15 0.10 6.64
C LEU A 217 3.22 -1.18 5.83
N LEU A 218 4.33 -1.90 5.93
CA LEU A 218 4.53 -3.22 5.33
C LEU A 218 4.68 -4.28 6.42
N LEU A 219 3.82 -5.29 6.45
CA LEU A 219 4.01 -6.50 7.24
C LEU A 219 4.63 -7.58 6.36
N MET A 220 5.81 -8.08 6.73
CA MET A 220 6.50 -9.13 6.00
C MET A 220 7.39 -9.94 6.94
N GLY A 221 7.35 -11.28 6.84
CA GLY A 221 8.32 -12.15 7.50
C GLY A 221 8.38 -12.03 9.03
N GLY A 222 7.25 -11.69 9.68
CA GLY A 222 7.20 -11.51 11.13
C GLY A 222 7.78 -10.17 11.64
N ALA A 223 7.89 -9.17 10.76
CA ALA A 223 8.24 -7.80 11.11
C ALA A 223 7.37 -6.79 10.37
N VAL A 224 7.21 -5.62 10.97
CA VAL A 224 6.52 -4.47 10.36
C VAL A 224 7.53 -3.40 10.03
N TYR A 225 7.43 -2.83 8.83
CA TYR A 225 8.37 -1.85 8.29
C TYR A 225 7.70 -0.50 8.02
N ALA A 226 8.41 0.57 8.32
CA ALA A 226 7.98 1.95 8.15
C ALA A 226 9.09 2.78 7.50
N GLY A 227 8.76 3.53 6.44
CA GLY A 227 9.64 4.51 5.82
C GLY A 227 9.45 5.90 6.43
N PHE A 228 10.54 6.66 6.55
CA PHE A 228 10.57 8.02 7.08
C PHE A 228 11.22 8.99 6.10
N ALA A 229 10.68 10.20 6.07
CA ALA A 229 11.21 11.37 5.39
C ALA A 229 11.24 12.56 6.38
N SER A 230 11.34 13.79 5.89
CA SER A 230 11.17 15.00 6.69
C SER A 230 9.72 15.53 6.67
N TYR A 231 9.47 16.54 7.50
CA TYR A 231 8.38 17.48 7.24
C TYR A 231 8.91 18.66 6.42
N CYS A 232 8.31 18.93 5.26
CA CYS A 232 8.61 20.10 4.43
C CYS A 232 10.11 20.28 4.07
N ASP A 233 10.90 19.21 3.98
CA ASP A 233 12.37 19.26 3.76
C ASP A 233 13.13 20.10 4.79
N ASN A 234 12.57 20.20 6.00
CA ASN A 234 13.21 20.91 7.10
C ASN A 234 14.31 20.03 7.72
N GLY A 235 15.55 20.30 7.28
CA GLY A 235 16.76 19.66 7.81
C GLY A 235 17.18 20.10 9.22
N PRO A 236 18.21 19.43 9.79
CA PRO A 236 18.86 18.22 9.27
C PRO A 236 17.96 16.96 9.32
N PHE A 237 17.95 16.16 8.25
CA PHE A 237 17.32 14.85 8.22
C PHE A 237 18.02 13.92 7.23
N VAL A 238 17.80 12.61 7.40
CA VAL A 238 18.09 11.57 6.39
C VAL A 238 16.93 10.59 6.36
N GLY A 239 16.54 10.13 5.17
CA GLY A 239 15.52 9.10 5.02
C GLY A 239 15.91 7.80 5.71
N SER A 240 14.92 7.09 6.26
CA SER A 240 15.19 5.83 6.93
C SER A 240 14.07 4.82 6.80
N VAL A 241 14.42 3.55 7.00
CA VAL A 241 13.46 2.45 7.14
C VAL A 241 13.65 1.81 8.50
N ALA A 242 12.60 1.83 9.31
CA ALA A 242 12.53 1.07 10.55
C ALA A 242 11.87 -0.29 10.30
N GLY A 243 12.37 -1.34 10.95
CA GLY A 243 11.72 -2.63 11.07
C GLY A 243 11.53 -3.00 12.54
N VAL A 244 10.36 -3.49 12.92
CA VAL A 244 10.09 -4.01 14.27
C VAL A 244 9.62 -5.46 14.17
N ASN A 245 10.36 -6.37 14.80
CA ASN A 245 9.98 -7.77 14.86
C ASN A 245 8.73 -7.94 15.75
N THR A 246 7.69 -8.62 15.26
CA THR A 246 6.41 -8.75 15.97
C THR A 246 6.51 -9.64 17.22
N THR A 247 7.51 -10.51 17.29
CA THR A 247 7.72 -11.51 18.35
C THR A 247 8.83 -11.16 19.33
N SER A 248 9.90 -10.52 18.91
CA SER A 248 10.99 -10.11 19.81
C SER A 248 10.97 -8.63 20.15
N ARG A 249 10.17 -7.82 19.43
CA ARG A 249 10.16 -6.35 19.51
C ARG A 249 11.51 -5.70 19.18
N LYS A 250 12.44 -6.46 18.58
CA LYS A 250 13.72 -5.92 18.12
C LYS A 250 13.47 -4.88 17.04
N VAL A 251 14.04 -3.69 17.22
CA VAL A 251 14.06 -2.61 16.24
C VAL A 251 15.31 -2.74 15.38
N THR A 252 15.16 -2.58 14.07
CA THR A 252 16.26 -2.40 13.11
C THR A 252 16.02 -1.13 12.30
N LEU A 253 17.11 -0.44 11.95
CA LEU A 253 17.07 0.81 11.21
C LEU A 253 18.05 0.74 10.05
N TRP A 254 17.67 1.36 8.94
CA TRP A 254 18.51 1.56 7.76
C TRP A 254 18.35 2.99 7.25
N SER A 255 19.46 3.58 6.81
CA SER A 255 19.57 4.96 6.34
C SER A 255 19.67 4.97 4.82
N THR A 256 18.99 5.90 4.16
CA THR A 256 19.13 6.12 2.71
C THR A 256 20.49 6.73 2.37
N GLU A 257 21.02 7.56 3.27
CA GLU A 257 22.37 8.15 3.19
C GLU A 257 23.27 7.60 4.30
N ALA A 258 24.23 6.76 3.94
CA ALA A 258 25.17 6.13 4.85
C ALA A 258 26.22 7.15 5.36
N GLY A 259 26.43 7.18 6.67
CA GLY A 259 27.42 8.05 7.30
C GLY A 259 27.03 9.53 7.41
N SER A 260 25.80 9.88 7.02
CA SER A 260 25.30 11.26 7.02
C SER A 260 24.09 11.44 7.94
N SER A 261 23.92 12.67 8.42
CA SER A 261 22.73 13.14 9.14
C SER A 261 22.08 14.35 8.44
N ILE A 262 22.57 14.76 7.26
CA ILE A 262 22.21 16.00 6.59
C ILE A 262 21.92 15.87 5.09
N GLN A 263 22.08 14.67 4.51
CA GLN A 263 22.01 14.46 3.06
C GLN A 263 20.59 14.10 2.55
N GLU A 264 19.56 14.21 3.39
CA GLU A 264 18.15 14.08 2.99
C GLU A 264 17.79 12.68 2.43
N ALA A 265 17.35 12.58 1.18
CA ALA A 265 16.88 11.34 0.53
C ALA A 265 15.76 10.66 1.32
N GLY A 266 14.70 11.41 1.65
CA GLY A 266 13.55 10.93 2.41
C GLY A 266 12.81 9.77 1.72
N VAL A 267 12.10 8.95 2.50
CA VAL A 267 11.16 7.94 1.97
C VAL A 267 9.73 8.42 2.21
N TRP A 268 9.17 9.19 1.28
CA TRP A 268 7.89 9.86 1.42
C TRP A 268 6.75 9.17 0.67
N GLN A 269 6.98 8.83 -0.61
CA GLN A 269 6.09 8.04 -1.47
C GLN A 269 4.63 8.53 -1.56
N SER A 270 4.36 9.78 -1.18
CA SER A 270 3.02 10.37 -0.97
C SER A 270 2.03 9.55 -0.15
N GLY A 271 2.47 8.50 0.55
CA GLY A 271 1.61 7.57 1.31
C GLY A 271 1.44 6.17 0.70
N GLY A 272 1.90 5.88 -0.52
CA GLY A 272 1.68 4.59 -1.21
C GLY A 272 2.24 3.33 -0.53
N GLY A 273 3.22 3.50 0.37
CA GLY A 273 3.74 2.42 1.23
C GLY A 273 4.84 1.55 0.61
N LEU A 274 5.62 0.89 1.46
CA LEU A 274 6.76 0.08 1.03
C LEU A 274 6.27 -1.16 0.27
N VAL A 275 6.88 -1.47 -0.88
CA VAL A 275 6.52 -2.63 -1.72
C VAL A 275 7.27 -3.88 -1.25
N SER A 276 6.63 -5.03 -1.32
CA SER A 276 7.30 -6.33 -1.25
C SER A 276 6.72 -7.30 -2.26
N ASP A 277 7.60 -7.94 -3.03
CA ASP A 277 7.27 -8.95 -4.02
C ASP A 277 7.66 -10.38 -3.59
N GLY A 278 8.07 -10.55 -2.32
CA GLY A 278 8.43 -11.83 -1.76
C GLY A 278 9.19 -11.72 -0.45
N PRO A 279 9.44 -12.86 0.23
CA PRO A 279 10.09 -12.88 1.53
C PRO A 279 11.45 -12.17 1.52
N GLY A 280 11.66 -11.33 2.54
CA GLY A 280 12.94 -10.66 2.79
C GLY A 280 13.33 -9.61 1.76
N ARG A 281 12.37 -9.11 0.96
CA ARG A 281 12.63 -8.16 -0.11
C ARG A 281 11.66 -6.99 -0.04
N ILE A 282 12.22 -5.80 0.08
CA ILE A 282 11.48 -4.53 0.20
C ILE A 282 11.95 -3.63 -0.94
N ILE A 283 11.01 -2.97 -1.61
CA ILE A 283 11.29 -1.98 -2.65
C ILE A 283 10.64 -0.66 -2.23
N LEU A 284 11.40 0.42 -2.34
CA LEU A 284 10.99 1.77 -1.96
C LEU A 284 11.57 2.79 -2.92
N THR A 285 11.09 4.04 -2.81
CA THR A 285 11.68 5.18 -3.50
C THR A 285 12.14 6.26 -2.53
N THR A 286 13.13 7.03 -2.95
CA THR A 286 13.76 8.12 -2.20
C THR A 286 13.71 9.43 -2.97
N GLY A 287 13.46 10.52 -2.25
CA GLY A 287 13.38 11.88 -2.80
C GLY A 287 14.75 12.53 -2.96
N ASN A 288 14.75 13.85 -3.06
CA ASN A 288 15.91 14.70 -3.21
C ASN A 288 16.99 14.44 -2.15
N GLY A 289 18.25 14.46 -2.59
CA GLY A 289 19.43 14.44 -1.73
C GLY A 289 20.07 15.82 -1.60
N ALA A 290 20.49 16.20 -0.39
CA ALA A 290 21.19 17.48 -0.17
C ALA A 290 22.70 17.39 -0.39
N GLY A 291 23.21 18.34 -1.18
CA GLY A 291 24.63 18.57 -1.35
C GLY A 291 25.32 17.59 -2.28
N THR A 292 26.63 17.74 -2.44
CA THR A 292 27.42 16.90 -3.33
C THR A 292 27.50 15.47 -2.80
N GLY A 293 27.01 14.51 -3.58
CA GLY A 293 27.21 13.08 -3.32
C GLY A 293 26.07 12.36 -2.60
N ALA A 294 24.95 13.02 -2.32
CA ALA A 294 23.73 12.37 -1.79
C ALA A 294 23.06 11.47 -2.85
N SER A 295 22.95 11.96 -4.09
CA SER A 295 22.43 11.16 -5.20
C SER A 295 23.53 10.28 -5.83
N PRO A 296 23.22 9.04 -6.26
CA PRO A 296 24.18 8.11 -6.82
C PRO A 296 24.98 8.68 -8.00
N THR A 297 26.21 8.19 -8.17
CA THR A 297 26.97 8.35 -9.43
C THR A 297 26.71 7.18 -10.38
N LYS A 298 27.10 7.34 -11.65
CA LYS A 298 27.01 6.26 -12.64
C LYS A 298 27.67 4.99 -12.14
N GLY A 299 26.95 3.87 -12.21
CA GLY A 299 27.40 2.59 -11.69
C GLY A 299 26.31 1.51 -11.77
N PRO A 300 26.68 0.23 -11.65
CA PRO A 300 25.74 -0.88 -11.72
C PRO A 300 24.84 -0.92 -10.49
N GLY A 301 23.57 -1.30 -10.68
CA GLY A 301 22.57 -1.31 -9.60
C GLY A 301 22.91 -2.26 -8.46
N ASN A 302 23.53 -3.40 -8.76
CA ASN A 302 23.92 -4.41 -7.78
C ASN A 302 25.13 -4.01 -6.89
N GLN A 303 25.64 -2.79 -7.01
CA GLN A 303 26.66 -2.21 -6.14
C GLN A 303 26.20 -0.85 -5.57
N PRO A 304 25.16 -0.81 -4.70
CA PRO A 304 24.71 0.44 -4.11
C PRO A 304 25.83 1.12 -3.30
N SER A 305 26.06 2.41 -3.51
CA SER A 305 27.10 3.20 -2.84
C SER A 305 26.78 3.55 -1.38
N GLY A 306 25.51 3.42 -0.97
CA GLY A 306 25.00 3.92 0.31
C GLY A 306 24.54 5.38 0.28
N HIS A 307 24.59 6.02 -0.89
CA HIS A 307 24.04 7.35 -1.16
C HIS A 307 23.00 7.21 -2.25
N LEU A 308 21.73 7.33 -1.88
CA LEU A 308 20.59 6.82 -2.63
C LEU A 308 19.50 7.88 -2.77
N GLY A 309 19.83 9.17 -2.82
CA GLY A 309 18.91 10.20 -3.31
C GLY A 309 18.34 9.86 -4.69
N GLU A 310 17.10 10.25 -4.95
CA GLU A 310 16.41 10.11 -6.24
C GLU A 310 16.49 8.70 -6.84
N SER A 311 16.11 7.70 -6.05
CA SER A 311 16.33 6.29 -6.40
C SER A 311 15.12 5.41 -6.13
N VAL A 312 14.97 4.36 -6.94
CA VAL A 312 14.26 3.14 -6.54
C VAL A 312 15.29 2.23 -5.89
N VAL A 313 15.04 1.78 -4.66
CA VAL A 313 15.97 0.96 -3.88
C VAL A 313 15.34 -0.39 -3.57
N ARG A 314 16.08 -1.48 -3.79
CA ARG A 314 15.73 -2.82 -3.31
C ARG A 314 16.55 -3.17 -2.10
N LEU A 315 15.89 -3.27 -0.94
CA LEU A 315 16.47 -3.79 0.29
C LEU A 315 16.28 -5.30 0.41
N ALA A 316 17.28 -5.96 0.98
CA ALA A 316 17.16 -7.30 1.53
C ALA A 316 17.06 -7.24 3.06
N VAL A 317 16.23 -8.12 3.63
CA VAL A 317 16.18 -8.39 5.06
C VAL A 317 17.12 -9.54 5.37
N ASN A 318 18.15 -9.28 6.17
CA ASN A 318 19.12 -10.29 6.58
C ASN A 318 18.54 -11.19 7.69
N ALA A 319 19.20 -12.31 7.96
CA ALA A 319 18.73 -13.28 8.96
C ALA A 319 18.60 -12.71 10.38
N ASP A 320 19.37 -11.67 10.72
CA ASP A 320 19.31 -10.97 12.00
C ASP A 320 18.28 -9.82 12.02
N GLY A 321 17.55 -9.60 10.92
CA GLY A 321 16.57 -8.53 10.73
C GLY A 321 17.17 -7.20 10.25
N SER A 322 18.49 -7.08 10.13
CA SER A 322 19.12 -5.88 9.55
C SER A 322 18.76 -5.75 8.06
N LEU A 323 18.79 -4.52 7.54
CA LEU A 323 18.47 -4.25 6.14
C LEU A 323 19.74 -3.89 5.37
N THR A 324 19.78 -4.27 4.10
CA THR A 324 20.90 -3.94 3.21
C THR A 324 20.39 -3.66 1.81
N ALA A 325 20.79 -2.54 1.22
CA ALA A 325 20.54 -2.27 -0.19
C ALA A 325 21.27 -3.31 -1.06
N LYS A 326 20.54 -3.95 -1.97
CA LYS A 326 21.06 -4.96 -2.90
C LYS A 326 21.00 -4.53 -4.35
N ASP A 327 20.14 -3.58 -4.66
CA ASP A 327 19.96 -3.07 -6.01
C ASP A 327 19.39 -1.66 -5.96
N PHE A 328 19.64 -0.87 -6.99
CA PHE A 328 19.00 0.43 -7.16
C PHE A 328 18.85 0.80 -8.63
N PHE A 329 17.95 1.73 -8.89
CA PHE A 329 17.88 2.53 -10.12
C PHE A 329 17.83 4.00 -9.73
N SER A 330 18.54 4.86 -10.46
CA SER A 330 18.44 6.30 -10.30
C SER A 330 18.51 6.95 -11.69
N PRO A 331 17.61 7.90 -12.02
CA PRO A 331 17.70 8.63 -13.28
C PRO A 331 19.05 9.33 -13.45
N VAL A 332 19.59 9.35 -14.67
CA VAL A 332 20.90 9.97 -14.95
C VAL A 332 20.94 11.48 -14.69
N ASP A 333 19.77 12.11 -14.63
CA ASP A 333 19.56 13.52 -14.32
C ASP A 333 19.16 13.75 -12.85
N ASN A 334 19.39 12.79 -11.94
CA ASN A 334 19.07 12.91 -10.51
C ASN A 334 19.48 14.24 -9.86
N ARG A 335 20.68 14.77 -10.17
CA ARG A 335 21.13 16.07 -9.66
C ARG A 335 20.29 17.24 -10.13
N SER A 336 19.70 17.13 -11.31
CA SER A 336 18.74 18.11 -11.82
C SER A 336 17.40 17.98 -11.11
N LEU A 337 16.98 16.76 -10.76
CA LEU A 337 15.78 16.53 -9.96
C LEU A 337 15.95 17.17 -8.58
N ASP A 338 17.08 16.91 -7.91
CA ASP A 338 17.46 17.51 -6.63
C ASP A 338 17.38 19.05 -6.68
N SER A 339 17.99 19.67 -7.70
CA SER A 339 18.09 21.13 -7.78
C SER A 339 16.77 21.85 -8.11
N HIS A 340 15.80 21.12 -8.67
CA HIS A 340 14.51 21.67 -9.11
C HIS A 340 13.34 21.17 -8.26
N ASP A 341 13.60 20.50 -7.12
CA ASP A 341 12.55 19.89 -6.30
C ASP A 341 11.60 19.02 -7.15
N SER A 342 12.17 18.22 -8.05
CA SER A 342 11.43 17.37 -8.98
C SER A 342 11.45 15.90 -8.54
N ASP A 343 11.31 15.70 -7.23
CA ASP A 343 11.44 14.43 -6.51
C ASP A 343 10.90 13.22 -7.24
N PHE A 344 11.73 12.19 -7.27
CA PHE A 344 11.40 10.90 -7.80
C PHE A 344 10.46 10.14 -6.87
N ASP A 345 10.51 10.34 -5.54
CA ASP A 345 9.63 9.67 -4.57
C ASP A 345 8.30 10.37 -4.29
N SER A 346 7.99 11.47 -4.98
CA SER A 346 6.66 12.06 -4.88
C SER A 346 5.59 11.05 -5.31
N GLY A 347 5.93 10.11 -6.18
CA GLY A 347 5.16 8.89 -6.39
C GLY A 347 5.69 7.70 -5.60
N GLY A 348 4.78 6.89 -5.06
CA GLY A 348 5.10 5.56 -4.52
C GLY A 348 5.23 4.52 -5.64
N PRO A 349 6.17 3.56 -5.52
CA PRO A 349 6.34 2.52 -6.51
C PRO A 349 5.21 1.51 -6.44
N VAL A 350 4.86 0.92 -7.59
CA VAL A 350 3.91 -0.19 -7.67
C VAL A 350 4.55 -1.39 -8.35
N ALA A 351 4.43 -2.56 -7.74
CA ALA A 351 4.83 -3.82 -8.34
C ALA A 351 3.70 -4.39 -9.18
N LEU A 352 3.97 -4.63 -10.47
CA LEU A 352 2.95 -5.17 -11.36
C LEU A 352 2.73 -6.67 -11.11
N PRO A 353 1.48 -7.17 -11.14
CA PRO A 353 1.21 -8.59 -11.07
C PRO A 353 1.86 -9.38 -12.22
N ALA A 354 2.02 -10.70 -12.04
CA ALA A 354 2.74 -11.56 -12.99
C ALA A 354 2.23 -11.50 -14.44
N GLY A 355 0.96 -11.13 -14.66
CA GLY A 355 0.36 -10.98 -16.00
C GLY A 355 0.94 -9.85 -16.86
N PHE A 356 1.75 -8.95 -16.29
CA PHE A 356 2.40 -7.85 -17.02
C PHE A 356 3.84 -8.21 -17.48
N GLY A 357 4.41 -9.31 -17.01
CA GLY A 357 5.79 -9.68 -17.32
C GLY A 357 5.94 -10.35 -18.69
N THR A 358 7.17 -10.36 -19.20
CA THR A 358 7.59 -11.24 -20.30
C THR A 358 8.65 -12.22 -19.82
N LYS A 359 9.06 -13.17 -20.67
CA LYS A 359 10.15 -14.10 -20.31
C LYS A 359 11.47 -13.36 -19.99
N ALA A 360 11.73 -12.26 -20.68
CA ALA A 360 12.92 -11.43 -20.45
C ALA A 360 12.79 -10.57 -19.19
N HIS A 361 11.59 -10.08 -18.91
CA HIS A 361 11.30 -9.20 -17.78
C HIS A 361 10.05 -9.69 -17.02
N PRO A 362 10.20 -10.73 -16.18
CA PRO A 362 9.04 -11.38 -15.57
C PRO A 362 8.40 -10.57 -14.44
N ASN A 363 9.16 -9.71 -13.76
CA ASN A 363 8.72 -9.02 -12.54
C ASN A 363 8.87 -7.50 -12.69
N LEU A 364 7.83 -6.83 -13.21
CA LEU A 364 7.91 -5.39 -13.46
C LEU A 364 7.54 -4.53 -12.25
N LEU A 365 8.17 -3.36 -12.13
CA LEU A 365 7.82 -2.24 -11.27
C LEU A 365 7.46 -1.04 -12.13
N VAL A 366 6.55 -0.20 -11.66
CA VAL A 366 6.37 1.14 -12.21
C VAL A 366 6.73 2.17 -11.14
N GLN A 367 7.50 3.18 -11.55
CA GLN A 367 7.80 4.36 -10.76
C GLN A 367 7.57 5.63 -11.58
N VAL A 368 6.98 6.64 -10.95
CA VAL A 368 6.75 7.97 -11.53
C VAL A 368 6.83 9.02 -10.42
N GLY A 369 7.45 10.18 -10.68
CA GLY A 369 7.61 11.27 -9.71
C GLY A 369 7.05 12.61 -10.23
N LYS A 370 7.56 13.72 -9.71
CA LYS A 370 7.14 15.08 -10.11
C LYS A 370 7.53 15.41 -11.55
N ASP A 371 8.54 14.73 -12.09
CA ASP A 371 9.03 14.91 -13.46
C ASP A 371 8.15 14.25 -14.54
N GLY A 372 7.16 13.45 -14.13
CA GLY A 372 6.18 12.83 -15.02
C GLY A 372 6.72 11.70 -15.91
N ARG A 373 8.00 11.31 -15.79
CA ARG A 373 8.53 10.13 -16.49
C ARG A 373 8.01 8.87 -15.81
N VAL A 374 7.44 7.97 -16.60
CA VAL A 374 6.94 6.68 -16.12
C VAL A 374 7.98 5.62 -16.45
N PHE A 375 8.76 5.25 -15.45
CA PHE A 375 9.78 4.20 -15.57
C PHE A 375 9.17 2.83 -15.34
N VAL A 376 9.44 1.91 -16.25
CA VAL A 376 9.16 0.48 -16.07
C VAL A 376 10.49 -0.21 -15.78
N LEU A 377 10.62 -0.81 -14.59
CA LEU A 377 11.84 -1.47 -14.15
C LEU A 377 11.62 -2.98 -14.01
N ASP A 378 12.67 -3.77 -14.20
CA ASP A 378 12.66 -5.16 -13.76
C ASP A 378 13.08 -5.20 -12.30
N ARG A 379 12.19 -5.63 -11.41
CA ARG A 379 12.48 -5.67 -9.97
C ARG A 379 13.67 -6.58 -9.67
N ASN A 380 13.95 -7.59 -10.49
CA ASN A 380 15.07 -8.51 -10.27
C ASN A 380 16.42 -7.87 -10.59
N ASN A 381 16.42 -6.81 -11.40
CA ASN A 381 17.61 -6.08 -11.82
C ASN A 381 17.20 -4.63 -12.13
N LEU A 382 17.29 -3.75 -11.12
CA LEU A 382 16.80 -2.38 -11.24
C LEU A 382 17.62 -1.55 -12.25
N GLY A 383 18.88 -1.92 -12.47
CA GLY A 383 19.66 -1.43 -13.60
C GLY A 383 20.63 -0.28 -13.29
N GLY A 384 20.70 0.22 -12.06
CA GLY A 384 21.67 1.24 -11.64
C GLY A 384 21.45 2.62 -12.27
N MET A 385 22.54 3.39 -12.38
CA MET A 385 22.54 4.71 -12.99
C MET A 385 23.49 4.74 -14.18
N GLY A 386 23.04 5.29 -15.31
CA GLY A 386 23.89 5.50 -16.49
C GLY A 386 24.37 4.22 -17.17
N GLN A 387 23.60 3.13 -17.06
CA GLN A 387 23.93 1.82 -17.66
C GLN A 387 23.41 1.65 -19.09
N GLY A 388 22.73 2.66 -19.64
CA GLY A 388 22.19 2.66 -20.99
C GLY A 388 23.20 3.19 -22.03
N PRO A 389 22.82 3.19 -23.32
CA PRO A 389 23.63 3.76 -24.40
C PRO A 389 24.10 5.19 -24.06
N ASN A 390 25.36 5.50 -24.36
CA ASN A 390 26.00 6.79 -24.04
C ASN A 390 25.94 7.18 -22.55
N GLY A 391 25.75 6.21 -21.66
CA GLY A 391 25.62 6.42 -20.23
C GLY A 391 24.30 7.07 -19.82
N GLY A 392 23.22 6.84 -20.58
CA GLY A 392 21.84 7.20 -20.26
C GLY A 392 21.13 6.19 -19.35
N ASP A 393 19.84 6.40 -19.11
CA ASP A 393 19.01 5.46 -18.34
C ASP A 393 18.84 4.12 -19.05
N ASN A 394 18.67 3.03 -18.28
CA ASN A 394 18.42 1.68 -18.82
C ASN A 394 17.23 0.97 -18.13
N PRO A 395 16.05 1.60 -18.03
CA PRO A 395 14.84 0.90 -17.59
C PRO A 395 14.43 -0.15 -18.63
N VAL A 396 13.49 -1.04 -18.28
CA VAL A 396 12.85 -1.94 -19.25
C VAL A 396 12.17 -1.12 -20.35
N SER A 397 11.46 -0.07 -19.95
CA SER A 397 10.93 0.95 -20.85
C SER A 397 10.60 2.23 -20.08
N MET A 398 10.29 3.28 -20.83
CA MET A 398 9.87 4.56 -20.28
C MET A 398 8.74 5.15 -21.13
N ALA A 399 7.77 5.78 -20.48
CA ALA A 399 6.74 6.61 -21.12
C ALA A 399 6.78 8.04 -20.57
N GLY A 400 6.15 8.98 -21.28
CA GLY A 400 6.14 10.39 -20.89
C GLY A 400 7.39 11.17 -21.37
N PRO A 401 7.76 12.27 -20.70
CA PRO A 401 7.15 12.78 -19.46
C PRO A 401 5.70 13.25 -19.67
N PHE A 402 4.87 12.97 -18.68
CA PHE A 402 3.52 13.52 -18.54
C PHE A 402 3.53 14.59 -17.44
N GLU A 403 2.39 14.81 -16.78
CA GLU A 403 2.29 15.66 -15.60
C GLU A 403 2.88 14.99 -14.35
N GLY A 404 3.24 15.79 -13.35
CA GLY A 404 3.82 15.31 -12.10
C GLY A 404 2.83 14.53 -11.23
N ILE A 405 3.34 13.56 -10.47
CA ILE A 405 2.53 12.67 -9.62
C ILE A 405 2.85 12.89 -8.14
N TRP A 406 1.80 13.05 -7.33
CA TRP A 406 1.84 13.01 -5.87
C TRP A 406 0.86 11.95 -5.35
N GLY A 407 1.30 10.69 -5.36
CA GLY A 407 0.43 9.55 -5.10
C GLY A 407 1.12 8.26 -5.50
N HIS A 408 0.41 7.29 -6.02
CA HIS A 408 1.00 6.10 -6.64
C HIS A 408 0.01 5.54 -7.67
N PRO A 409 0.46 4.73 -8.65
CA PRO A 409 -0.46 4.21 -9.65
C PRO A 409 -1.41 3.15 -9.09
N GLY A 410 -2.65 3.14 -9.59
CA GLY A 410 -3.58 2.02 -9.47
C GLY A 410 -3.42 1.08 -10.66
N VAL A 411 -3.58 -0.23 -10.47
CA VAL A 411 -3.34 -1.25 -11.50
C VAL A 411 -4.64 -1.95 -11.85
N TRP A 412 -4.78 -2.40 -13.09
CA TRP A 412 -5.82 -3.33 -13.47
C TRP A 412 -5.30 -4.36 -14.47
N GLY A 413 -5.45 -5.65 -14.17
CA GLY A 413 -4.99 -6.74 -15.03
C GLY A 413 -5.95 -7.13 -16.17
N GLY A 414 -7.20 -6.65 -16.14
CA GLY A 414 -8.20 -6.97 -17.17
C GLY A 414 -7.92 -6.29 -18.51
N ASP A 415 -8.54 -6.82 -19.58
CA ASP A 415 -8.47 -6.30 -20.95
C ASP A 415 -7.05 -6.05 -21.48
N GLY A 416 -6.08 -6.82 -21.01
CA GLY A 416 -4.66 -6.69 -21.41
C GLY A 416 -3.88 -5.65 -20.62
N GLY A 417 -4.38 -5.19 -19.48
CA GLY A 417 -3.57 -4.44 -18.50
C GLY A 417 -3.61 -2.92 -18.67
N TYR A 418 -3.75 -2.23 -17.54
CA TYR A 418 -3.65 -0.78 -17.41
C TYR A 418 -2.99 -0.39 -16.09
N ILE A 419 -2.41 0.80 -16.07
CA ILE A 419 -2.19 1.56 -14.84
C ILE A 419 -2.89 2.91 -14.94
N TYR A 420 -3.27 3.46 -13.80
CA TYR A 420 -3.94 4.74 -13.68
C TYR A 420 -3.16 5.65 -12.74
N THR A 421 -3.00 6.92 -13.12
CA THR A 421 -2.32 7.92 -12.29
C THR A 421 -3.19 9.16 -12.17
N VAL A 422 -3.20 9.78 -10.99
CA VAL A 422 -3.80 11.10 -10.78
C VAL A 422 -2.69 12.13 -10.87
N ALA A 423 -2.73 12.94 -11.92
CA ALA A 423 -1.77 13.99 -12.16
C ALA A 423 -1.99 15.19 -11.24
N THR A 424 -0.92 15.93 -11.01
CA THR A 424 -0.95 17.30 -10.55
C THR A 424 -0.07 18.15 -11.45
N ASP A 425 -0.65 19.23 -11.94
CA ASP A 425 0.05 20.22 -12.75
C ASP A 425 0.92 21.14 -11.87
N THR A 426 2.16 21.37 -12.27
CA THR A 426 3.09 22.32 -11.65
C THR A 426 3.29 23.60 -12.47
N GLY A 427 2.60 23.80 -13.60
CA GLY A 427 2.64 25.08 -14.30
C GLY A 427 2.16 25.16 -15.76
N ASN A 428 1.58 24.12 -16.39
CA ASN A 428 1.36 24.08 -17.85
C ASN A 428 -0.05 23.63 -18.34
N GLY A 429 -1.01 23.37 -17.47
CA GLY A 429 -2.40 23.07 -17.83
C GLY A 429 -2.79 21.60 -17.59
N HIS A 430 -3.99 21.45 -17.03
CA HIS A 430 -4.74 20.21 -16.76
C HIS A 430 -4.06 19.14 -15.89
N SER A 431 -4.76 18.67 -14.86
CA SER A 431 -4.29 17.62 -13.93
C SER A 431 -5.18 16.38 -14.03
N PRO A 432 -5.10 15.59 -15.12
CA PRO A 432 -6.05 14.50 -15.37
C PRO A 432 -5.83 13.27 -14.49
N LEU A 433 -6.88 12.46 -14.36
CA LEU A 433 -6.71 11.01 -14.24
C LEU A 433 -6.26 10.46 -15.60
N ARG A 434 -5.10 9.82 -15.65
CA ARG A 434 -4.53 9.26 -16.88
C ARG A 434 -4.59 7.73 -16.83
N ALA A 435 -5.05 7.13 -17.93
CA ALA A 435 -4.97 5.68 -18.15
C ALA A 435 -3.81 5.37 -19.11
N LEU A 436 -2.87 4.56 -18.65
CA LEU A 436 -1.75 4.07 -19.42
C LEU A 436 -1.99 2.60 -19.75
N LYS A 437 -2.05 2.28 -21.05
CA LYS A 437 -2.30 0.93 -21.55
C LYS A 437 -1.01 0.13 -21.58
N TYR A 438 -1.05 -1.08 -21.02
CA TYR A 438 0.03 -2.04 -21.17
C TYR A 438 0.00 -2.67 -22.57
N SER A 439 1.19 -2.87 -23.14
CA SER A 439 1.40 -3.73 -24.31
C SER A 439 2.82 -4.28 -24.32
N VAL A 440 3.08 -5.22 -25.24
CA VAL A 440 4.43 -5.71 -25.53
C VAL A 440 4.76 -5.28 -26.96
N ASN A 441 5.87 -4.57 -27.14
CA ASN A 441 6.27 -4.11 -28.47
C ASN A 441 6.83 -5.25 -29.34
N GLY A 442 7.16 -4.96 -30.61
CA GLY A 442 7.69 -5.97 -31.54
C GLY A 442 9.00 -6.64 -31.13
N ALA A 443 9.72 -6.08 -30.15
CA ALA A 443 10.95 -6.65 -29.59
C ALA A 443 10.69 -7.50 -28.32
N GLY A 444 9.44 -7.70 -27.90
CA GLY A 444 9.12 -8.44 -26.68
C GLY A 444 9.28 -7.64 -25.39
N VAL A 445 9.39 -6.31 -25.48
CA VAL A 445 9.58 -5.41 -24.32
C VAL A 445 8.24 -4.89 -23.82
N PRO A 446 7.94 -5.05 -22.50
CA PRO A 446 6.83 -4.37 -21.84
C PRO A 446 6.87 -2.86 -22.00
N VAL A 447 5.78 -2.24 -22.46
CA VAL A 447 5.65 -0.79 -22.60
C VAL A 447 4.28 -0.31 -22.13
N PHE A 448 4.24 0.94 -21.68
CA PHE A 448 2.99 1.66 -21.41
C PHE A 448 2.83 2.83 -22.38
N SER A 449 1.61 3.06 -22.84
CA SER A 449 1.27 4.23 -23.68
C SER A 449 0.03 4.92 -23.14
N SER A 450 -0.04 6.25 -23.27
CA SER A 450 -1.23 7.00 -22.85
C SER A 450 -2.42 6.65 -23.71
N ALA A 451 -3.40 5.98 -23.11
CA ALA A 451 -4.63 5.58 -23.78
C ALA A 451 -5.72 6.64 -23.64
N ALA A 452 -5.79 7.32 -22.49
CA ALA A 452 -6.78 8.34 -22.23
C ALA A 452 -6.47 9.22 -21.02
N THR A 453 -7.19 10.33 -20.93
CA THR A 453 -7.26 11.21 -19.76
C THR A 453 -8.71 11.54 -19.40
N SER A 454 -8.98 11.87 -18.14
CA SER A 454 -10.24 12.50 -17.75
C SER A 454 -10.35 13.91 -18.32
N ASN A 455 -11.58 14.35 -18.56
CA ASN A 455 -11.86 15.73 -18.94
C ASN A 455 -11.78 16.67 -17.74
N GLU A 456 -12.09 16.17 -16.53
CA GLU A 456 -11.98 16.92 -15.29
C GLU A 456 -10.54 16.86 -14.76
N GLY A 457 -10.12 17.93 -14.09
CA GLY A 457 -8.86 17.97 -13.36
C GLY A 457 -9.04 17.50 -11.91
N PHE A 458 -7.95 16.99 -11.35
CA PHE A 458 -7.82 16.60 -9.95
C PHE A 458 -7.08 17.67 -9.14
N GLY A 459 -5.94 18.14 -9.63
CA GLY A 459 -5.15 19.16 -8.95
C GLY A 459 -4.46 18.65 -7.68
N TYR A 460 -3.62 19.52 -7.09
CA TYR A 460 -2.77 19.17 -5.96
C TYR A 460 -3.58 18.69 -4.74
N GLY A 461 -3.07 17.66 -4.08
CA GLY A 461 -3.67 17.06 -2.89
C GLY A 461 -4.71 15.99 -3.16
N SER A 462 -5.07 15.73 -4.42
CA SER A 462 -5.95 14.62 -4.80
C SER A 462 -5.33 13.25 -4.53
N GLY A 463 -6.17 12.25 -4.31
CA GLY A 463 -5.77 10.90 -3.89
C GLY A 463 -5.32 9.98 -5.02
N SER A 464 -4.49 8.98 -4.68
CA SER A 464 -4.13 7.91 -5.61
C SER A 464 -5.37 7.09 -6.04
N PRO A 465 -5.42 6.62 -7.30
CA PRO A 465 -6.55 5.84 -7.79
C PRO A 465 -6.58 4.42 -7.21
N VAL A 466 -7.78 3.91 -7.00
CA VAL A 466 -8.09 2.52 -6.64
C VAL A 466 -9.00 1.92 -7.70
N VAL A 467 -8.75 0.67 -8.09
CA VAL A 467 -9.52 -0.05 -9.09
C VAL A 467 -10.33 -1.14 -8.41
N THR A 468 -11.64 -1.17 -8.66
CA THR A 468 -12.52 -2.29 -8.27
C THR A 468 -12.99 -3.05 -9.49
N SER A 469 -13.12 -4.37 -9.42
CA SER A 469 -13.65 -5.16 -10.54
C SER A 469 -14.21 -6.52 -10.11
N SER A 470 -14.91 -7.19 -11.03
CA SER A 470 -15.28 -8.60 -10.93
C SER A 470 -14.19 -9.46 -11.56
N GLY A 471 -13.15 -9.81 -10.80
CA GLY A 471 -11.96 -10.47 -11.34
C GLY A 471 -11.32 -9.62 -12.44
N SER A 472 -10.86 -10.26 -13.53
CA SER A 472 -10.34 -9.58 -14.72
C SER A 472 -11.37 -9.42 -15.83
N ASN A 473 -12.67 -9.47 -15.51
CA ASN A 473 -13.73 -9.47 -16.51
C ASN A 473 -13.85 -8.11 -17.21
N SER A 474 -13.94 -8.14 -18.54
CA SER A 474 -14.09 -6.94 -19.35
C SER A 474 -15.36 -6.17 -18.99
N GLY A 475 -15.26 -4.84 -18.93
CA GLY A 475 -16.37 -3.95 -18.59
C GLY A 475 -16.83 -3.97 -17.13
N SER A 476 -16.20 -4.78 -16.26
CA SER A 476 -16.55 -4.81 -14.82
C SER A 476 -15.82 -3.78 -13.98
N ALA A 477 -14.71 -3.22 -14.50
CA ALA A 477 -13.79 -2.43 -13.70
C ALA A 477 -14.16 -0.94 -13.62
N LEU A 478 -13.94 -0.38 -12.43
CA LEU A 478 -14.12 1.03 -12.09
C LEU A 478 -12.81 1.60 -11.53
N VAL A 479 -12.57 2.88 -11.78
CA VAL A 479 -11.44 3.62 -11.18
C VAL A 479 -12.00 4.69 -10.25
N TRP A 480 -11.68 4.57 -8.98
CA TRP A 480 -12.05 5.49 -7.90
C TRP A 480 -10.89 6.39 -7.57
N ALA A 481 -11.14 7.68 -7.39
CA ALA A 481 -10.13 8.61 -6.89
C ALA A 481 -10.79 9.76 -6.12
N VAL A 482 -10.10 10.26 -5.10
CA VAL A 482 -10.55 11.43 -4.35
C VAL A 482 -10.05 12.69 -5.04
N TRP A 483 -10.97 13.55 -5.44
CA TRP A 483 -10.68 14.90 -5.87
C TRP A 483 -10.59 15.82 -4.66
N SER A 484 -9.52 16.62 -4.58
CA SER A 484 -9.28 17.52 -3.45
C SER A 484 -10.27 18.70 -3.36
N GLY A 485 -11.02 19.00 -4.42
CA GLY A 485 -11.90 20.17 -4.44
C GLY A 485 -11.15 21.46 -4.82
N SER A 486 -11.89 22.56 -4.97
CA SER A 486 -11.33 23.87 -5.32
C SER A 486 -11.14 24.81 -4.12
N GLY A 487 -11.66 24.44 -2.96
CA GLY A 487 -11.54 25.22 -1.73
C GLY A 487 -10.21 24.99 -1.00
N VAL A 488 -9.78 25.99 -0.24
CA VAL A 488 -8.53 25.94 0.54
C VAL A 488 -8.51 24.72 1.46
N GLY A 489 -7.40 23.99 1.46
CA GLY A 489 -7.19 22.85 2.35
C GLY A 489 -8.07 21.63 2.03
N GLY A 490 -8.64 21.56 0.83
CA GLY A 490 -9.41 20.40 0.38
C GLY A 490 -10.93 20.55 0.50
N VAL A 491 -11.44 21.77 0.77
CA VAL A 491 -12.88 22.01 0.92
C VAL A 491 -13.60 21.81 -0.42
N GLY A 492 -14.72 21.10 -0.37
CA GLY A 492 -15.50 20.74 -1.57
C GLY A 492 -14.97 19.50 -2.27
N GLY A 493 -14.29 18.61 -1.54
CA GLY A 493 -13.75 17.37 -2.06
C GLY A 493 -14.85 16.41 -2.51
N GLU A 494 -14.50 15.53 -3.45
CA GLU A 494 -15.40 14.52 -3.99
C GLU A 494 -14.70 13.16 -4.11
N LEU A 495 -15.43 12.07 -3.86
CA LEU A 495 -15.08 10.76 -4.40
C LEU A 495 -15.61 10.69 -5.84
N ARG A 496 -14.73 10.48 -6.81
CA ARG A 496 -15.07 10.35 -8.24
C ARG A 496 -14.84 8.93 -8.71
N VAL A 497 -15.72 8.47 -9.60
CA VAL A 497 -15.64 7.13 -10.18
C VAL A 497 -15.78 7.14 -11.69
N TYR A 498 -14.85 6.49 -12.36
CA TYR A 498 -14.72 6.45 -13.81
C TYR A 498 -14.84 5.01 -14.33
N ASN A 499 -15.29 4.87 -15.58
CA ASN A 499 -15.09 3.61 -16.29
C ASN A 499 -13.59 3.34 -16.43
N ALA A 500 -13.14 2.13 -16.09
CA ALA A 500 -11.73 1.76 -16.22
C ALA A 500 -11.28 1.64 -17.69
N LEU A 501 -12.22 1.28 -18.58
CA LEU A 501 -11.97 1.22 -20.02
C LEU A 501 -12.22 2.58 -20.67
N PRO A 502 -11.20 3.19 -21.28
CA PRO A 502 -11.40 4.45 -21.98
C PRO A 502 -12.21 4.29 -23.27
N VAL A 503 -12.91 5.35 -23.66
CA VAL A 503 -13.64 5.43 -24.93
C VAL A 503 -13.15 6.66 -25.69
N ASN A 504 -12.68 6.47 -26.92
CA ASN A 504 -12.18 7.55 -27.80
C ASN A 504 -11.15 8.48 -27.13
N GLY A 505 -10.22 7.91 -26.35
CA GLY A 505 -9.17 8.69 -25.66
C GLY A 505 -9.62 9.42 -24.40
N SER A 506 -10.85 9.18 -23.91
CA SER A 506 -11.38 9.83 -22.70
C SER A 506 -11.74 8.83 -21.60
N MET A 507 -11.41 9.18 -20.36
CA MET A 507 -11.90 8.51 -19.16
C MET A 507 -13.27 9.08 -18.80
N HIS A 508 -14.31 8.25 -18.88
CA HIS A 508 -15.69 8.68 -18.66
C HIS A 508 -16.04 8.65 -17.16
N LEU A 509 -16.29 9.84 -16.58
CA LEU A 509 -16.82 9.97 -15.22
C LEU A 509 -18.24 9.40 -15.17
N ILE A 510 -18.46 8.41 -14.31
CA ILE A 510 -19.79 7.84 -14.07
C ILE A 510 -20.54 8.73 -13.08
N ARG A 511 -19.94 9.00 -11.92
CA ARG A 511 -20.53 9.71 -10.79
C ARG A 511 -19.46 10.43 -9.98
N SER A 512 -19.84 11.49 -9.28
CA SER A 512 -19.09 12.06 -8.17
C SER A 512 -19.97 12.10 -6.92
N PHE A 513 -19.33 12.05 -5.75
CA PHE A 513 -20.00 12.10 -4.46
C PHE A 513 -19.29 13.10 -3.54
N PRO A 514 -20.00 14.06 -2.94
CA PRO A 514 -19.37 15.00 -2.01
C PRO A 514 -18.88 14.26 -0.76
N ILE A 515 -17.67 14.59 -0.31
CA ILE A 515 -17.09 14.06 0.94
C ILE A 515 -16.81 15.16 1.98
N GLY A 516 -17.13 16.42 1.69
CA GLY A 516 -16.81 17.55 2.57
C GLY A 516 -15.40 18.06 2.31
N THR A 517 -14.49 17.84 3.26
CA THR A 517 -13.10 18.30 3.15
C THR A 517 -12.15 17.13 2.87
N ALA A 518 -11.59 17.07 1.66
CA ALA A 518 -10.65 16.02 1.28
C ALA A 518 -9.35 16.08 2.09
N ALA A 519 -8.89 14.93 2.58
CA ALA A 519 -7.54 14.79 3.11
C ALA A 519 -6.53 14.68 1.96
N LYS A 520 -5.34 15.26 2.18
CA LYS A 520 -4.29 15.33 1.17
C LYS A 520 -3.79 13.92 0.83
N PHE A 521 -3.80 13.57 -0.46
CA PHE A 521 -3.39 12.30 -1.08
C PHE A 521 -4.08 11.05 -0.51
N VAL A 522 -5.29 11.19 0.04
CA VAL A 522 -6.02 10.07 0.63
C VAL A 522 -6.50 9.09 -0.45
N SER A 523 -6.25 7.80 -0.24
CA SER A 523 -6.85 6.75 -1.05
C SER A 523 -8.16 6.25 -0.42
N PRO A 524 -9.18 5.91 -1.22
CA PRO A 524 -10.34 5.19 -0.70
C PRO A 524 -9.96 3.74 -0.34
N ALA A 525 -10.73 3.12 0.54
CA ALA A 525 -10.73 1.69 0.78
C ALA A 525 -11.98 1.05 0.18
N THR A 526 -11.92 -0.23 -0.21
CA THR A 526 -13.05 -0.96 -0.81
C THR A 526 -13.21 -2.33 -0.16
N ASP A 527 -14.46 -2.71 0.06
CA ASP A 527 -14.83 -4.09 0.42
C ASP A 527 -16.34 -4.27 0.31
N GLY A 528 -16.76 -5.40 -0.25
CA GLY A 528 -18.12 -5.92 -0.14
C GLY A 528 -19.19 -5.02 -0.74
N GLY A 529 -18.90 -4.33 -1.85
CA GLY A 529 -19.84 -3.39 -2.46
C GLY A 529 -19.83 -2.00 -1.83
N ARG A 530 -18.84 -1.68 -1.00
CA ARG A 530 -18.70 -0.38 -0.33
C ARG A 530 -17.37 0.28 -0.63
N VAL A 531 -17.38 1.60 -0.61
CA VAL A 531 -16.20 2.46 -0.73
C VAL A 531 -16.13 3.38 0.48
N TYR A 532 -14.99 3.42 1.16
CA TYR A 532 -14.78 4.17 2.38
C TYR A 532 -13.71 5.25 2.19
N VAL A 533 -14.00 6.46 2.66
CA VAL A 533 -13.10 7.62 2.50
C VAL A 533 -12.92 8.31 3.84
N GLY A 534 -11.66 8.51 4.23
CA GLY A 534 -11.28 9.39 5.33
C GLY A 534 -11.23 10.85 4.89
N THR A 535 -11.67 11.76 5.75
CA THR A 535 -11.74 13.20 5.43
C THR A 535 -10.88 14.04 6.38
N ARG A 536 -10.48 15.23 5.92
CA ARG A 536 -9.66 16.18 6.70
C ARG A 536 -10.45 16.81 7.85
N ASP A 537 -11.77 16.92 7.71
CA ASP A 537 -12.68 17.43 8.73
C ASP A 537 -13.11 16.36 9.75
N GLY A 538 -12.52 15.16 9.71
CA GLY A 538 -12.67 14.16 10.75
C GLY A 538 -13.90 13.29 10.59
N HIS A 539 -14.11 12.75 9.39
CA HIS A 539 -15.15 11.77 9.12
C HIS A 539 -14.59 10.54 8.40
N LEU A 540 -15.24 9.39 8.65
CA LEU A 540 -15.27 8.26 7.75
C LEU A 540 -16.58 8.31 6.98
N VAL A 541 -16.52 8.46 5.66
CA VAL A 541 -17.69 8.44 4.78
C VAL A 541 -17.73 7.12 4.01
N ALA A 542 -18.87 6.44 4.02
CA ALA A 542 -19.07 5.20 3.27
C ALA A 542 -20.12 5.36 2.17
N PHE A 543 -19.82 4.82 1.00
CA PHE A 543 -20.71 4.75 -0.15
C PHE A 543 -21.05 3.31 -0.50
N GLY A 544 -22.25 3.06 -1.01
CA GLY A 544 -22.70 1.73 -1.39
C GLY A 544 -24.15 1.73 -1.87
N SER A 545 -24.64 0.57 -2.30
CA SER A 545 -26.06 0.38 -2.63
C SER A 545 -26.94 0.44 -1.38
N GLN A 546 -28.18 0.94 -1.55
CA GLN A 546 -29.16 1.03 -0.47
C GLN A 546 -29.68 -0.30 0.05
#